data_AF-A0A9P1HY99-F1
#
_entry.id   AF-A0A9P1HY99-F1
#
_cell.length_a   1.000
_cell.length_b   1.000
_cell.length_c   1.000
_cell.angle_alpha   90.00
_cell.angle_beta   90.00
_cell.angle_gamma   90.00
#
_symmetry.space_group_name_H-M   'P 1'
#
loop_
_entity.id
_entity.type
_entity.pdbx_description
1 polymer ?
#
loop_
_entity_poly.entity_id
_entity_poly.type
_entity_poly.pdbx_seq_one_letter_code
_entity_poly.pdbx_strand_id
1 'polypeptide(L)'
;MLEEAFGDFVIDDDDVEEKEREQLKFIKADEYKAFIQNEGWFLDSNQVDEDNFKATYFYSQGLFKKAYECFLLDFQTRKHNRIHLIALYDSILRCYANDPTIQCDVQKYLDLYENLIHNYSDQLQFWETSMKVVRNIEEPWATSLYLRHLSMLCSTVDLPEYWLAFAQCPGLDAGPHFKLGYLTKARLLLEDQLQHTHGSTKEKFLQKLEKIKDSISEYDPQEVEEAVRHMDFSMSRRHKDTSDDLSLPVYKCRSEQTALRSKEDVEKLTNQFRQQYEWMFENM
;
A
#
# COMPACT_ATOMS: atom_id res chain seq x y z
N MET A 1 39.01 26.68 11.03
CA MET A 1 37.68 26.06 11.28
C MET A 1 37.09 25.36 10.05
N LEU A 2 37.03 25.94 8.85
CA LEU A 2 36.67 25.17 7.63
C LEU A 2 37.87 24.41 7.03
N GLU A 3 39.08 24.98 7.06
CA GLU A 3 40.30 24.27 6.62
C GLU A 3 40.69 23.11 7.54
N GLU A 4 40.37 23.15 8.84
CA GLU A 4 40.54 22.00 9.74
C GLU A 4 39.48 20.91 9.55
N ALA A 5 38.31 21.26 9.00
CA ALA A 5 37.22 20.32 8.77
C ALA A 5 37.34 19.60 7.41
N PHE A 6 38.05 20.20 6.45
CA PHE A 6 38.16 19.71 5.07
C PHE A 6 39.60 19.60 4.56
N GLY A 7 40.61 19.95 5.36
CA GLY A 7 42.03 19.93 4.96
C GLY A 7 42.58 18.54 4.64
N ASP A 8 41.99 17.50 5.23
CA ASP A 8 42.34 16.09 4.98
C ASP A 8 41.40 15.41 3.97
N PHE A 9 40.48 16.16 3.35
CA PHE A 9 39.61 15.63 2.29
C PHE A 9 40.34 15.64 0.95
N VAL A 10 41.46 14.91 0.88
CA VAL A 10 42.05 14.52 -0.39
C VAL A 10 41.21 13.36 -0.89
N ILE A 11 40.52 13.56 -2.02
CA ILE A 11 39.94 12.45 -2.76
C ILE A 11 41.14 11.70 -3.33
N ASP A 12 41.60 10.67 -2.62
CA ASP A 12 42.59 9.73 -3.13
C ASP A 12 41.95 8.99 -4.29
N ASP A 13 42.24 9.51 -5.47
CA ASP A 13 41.83 8.99 -6.76
C ASP A 13 42.57 7.66 -7.07
N ASP A 14 43.50 7.25 -6.20
CA ASP A 14 44.43 6.13 -6.37
C ASP A 14 43.85 4.74 -6.02
N ASP A 15 42.62 4.66 -5.51
CA ASP A 15 41.93 3.38 -5.21
C ASP A 15 41.21 2.76 -6.43
N VAL A 16 41.32 3.37 -7.60
CA VAL A 16 40.86 2.77 -8.86
C VAL A 16 42.06 2.11 -9.52
N GLU A 17 42.10 0.77 -9.56
CA GLU A 17 43.15 0.00 -10.23
C GLU A 17 43.43 0.61 -11.62
N GLU A 18 44.71 0.82 -11.96
CA GLU A 18 45.15 1.48 -13.20
C GLU A 18 44.51 0.90 -14.49
N LYS A 19 44.05 -0.37 -14.41
CA LYS A 19 43.29 -1.07 -15.47
C LYS A 19 41.85 -0.58 -15.67
N GLU A 20 41.20 -0.05 -14.64
CA GLU A 20 39.85 0.53 -14.72
C GLU A 20 39.89 1.96 -15.27
N ARG A 21 40.97 2.71 -15.01
CA ARG A 21 41.22 4.03 -15.63
C ARG A 21 41.42 3.95 -17.14
N GLU A 22 42.10 2.91 -17.64
CA GLU A 22 42.28 2.70 -19.09
C GLU A 22 40.98 2.39 -19.85
N GLN A 23 39.93 1.94 -19.15
CA GLN A 23 38.62 1.62 -19.76
C GLN A 23 37.65 2.80 -19.77
N LEU A 24 37.88 3.83 -18.97
CA LEU A 24 37.06 5.05 -18.97
C LEU A 24 37.54 5.97 -20.09
N LYS A 25 37.11 5.69 -21.32
CA LYS A 25 37.20 6.65 -22.43
C LYS A 25 36.30 7.84 -22.12
N PHE A 26 36.88 8.88 -21.54
CA PHE A 26 36.23 10.19 -21.45
C PHE A 26 35.98 10.70 -22.86
N ILE A 27 34.71 10.70 -23.26
CA ILE A 27 34.25 11.16 -24.57
C ILE A 27 34.29 12.69 -24.57
N LYS A 28 34.74 13.31 -25.65
CA LYS A 28 34.67 14.78 -25.75
C LYS A 28 33.23 15.24 -25.96
N ALA A 29 32.91 16.49 -25.57
CA ALA A 29 31.55 17.03 -25.66
C ALA A 29 30.98 17.05 -27.09
N ASP A 30 31.84 17.20 -28.10
CA ASP A 30 31.52 17.15 -29.53
C ASP A 30 31.33 15.71 -30.06
N GLU A 31 31.84 14.71 -29.33
CA GLU A 31 31.68 13.29 -29.60
C GLU A 31 30.46 12.69 -28.86
N TYR A 32 29.92 13.40 -27.87
CA TYR A 32 28.70 13.00 -27.16
C TYR A 32 27.49 13.08 -28.09
N LYS A 33 26.90 11.93 -28.37
CA LYS A 33 25.55 11.82 -28.91
C LYS A 33 24.64 11.31 -27.81
N ALA A 34 23.62 12.10 -27.48
CA ALA A 34 22.57 11.64 -26.59
C ALA A 34 21.99 10.35 -27.16
N PHE A 35 21.97 9.30 -26.34
CA PHE A 35 21.29 8.08 -26.70
C PHE A 35 19.78 8.34 -26.57
N ILE A 36 19.18 8.75 -27.69
CA ILE A 36 17.76 9.07 -27.75
C ILE A 36 17.02 7.76 -27.94
N GLN A 37 16.32 7.34 -26.89
CA GLN A 37 15.48 6.17 -26.93
C GLN A 37 14.02 6.60 -26.93
N ASN A 38 13.26 6.12 -27.91
CA ASN A 38 11.82 6.34 -27.97
C ASN A 38 11.11 5.56 -26.85
N GLU A 39 9.90 5.97 -26.49
CA GLU A 39 9.09 5.22 -25.52
C GLU A 39 8.93 3.75 -25.98
N GLY A 40 9.18 2.81 -25.07
CA GLY A 40 9.10 1.37 -25.35
C GLY A 40 10.30 0.78 -26.10
N TRP A 41 11.42 1.48 -26.23
CA TRP A 41 12.64 0.97 -26.89
C TRP A 41 13.14 -0.38 -26.34
N PHE A 42 12.90 -0.67 -25.07
CA PHE A 42 13.29 -1.89 -24.36
C PHE A 42 12.31 -3.06 -24.57
N LEU A 43 11.21 -2.85 -25.30
CA LEU A 43 10.24 -3.92 -25.59
C LEU A 43 10.81 -4.96 -26.57
N ASP A 44 11.63 -4.51 -27.52
CA ASP A 44 12.37 -5.36 -28.47
C ASP A 44 13.70 -5.90 -27.86
N SER A 45 13.96 -5.49 -26.62
CA SER A 45 14.89 -6.03 -25.63
C SER A 45 14.89 -7.55 -25.47
N ASN A 46 15.77 -8.36 -26.07
CA ASN A 46 15.93 -9.77 -25.63
C ASN A 46 16.83 -9.91 -24.39
N GLN A 47 17.20 -8.80 -23.76
CA GLN A 47 17.99 -8.80 -22.53
C GLN A 47 17.11 -9.11 -21.32
N VAL A 48 17.57 -10.08 -20.53
CA VAL A 48 16.83 -10.62 -19.38
C VAL A 48 16.55 -9.52 -18.36
N ASP A 49 17.49 -8.61 -18.07
CA ASP A 49 17.26 -7.50 -17.12
C ASP A 49 16.20 -6.48 -17.55
N GLU A 50 15.77 -6.52 -18.82
CA GLU A 50 14.72 -5.64 -19.33
C GLU A 50 13.30 -6.17 -19.07
N ASP A 51 13.10 -7.44 -18.73
CA ASP A 51 11.77 -8.03 -18.57
C ASP A 51 10.96 -7.42 -17.40
N ASN A 52 11.63 -6.99 -16.33
CA ASN A 52 10.98 -6.23 -15.25
C ASN A 52 10.56 -4.83 -15.68
N PHE A 53 11.36 -4.18 -16.54
CA PHE A 53 11.00 -2.89 -17.12
C PHE A 53 9.82 -3.03 -18.10
N LYS A 54 9.80 -4.10 -18.92
CA LYS A 54 8.65 -4.45 -19.77
C LYS A 54 7.39 -4.70 -18.95
N ALA A 55 7.48 -5.50 -17.88
CA ALA A 55 6.33 -5.79 -17.02
C ALA A 55 5.76 -4.51 -16.41
N THR A 56 6.62 -3.65 -15.87
CA THR A 56 6.25 -2.35 -15.28
C THR A 56 5.62 -1.42 -16.33
N TYR A 57 6.18 -1.40 -17.53
CA TYR A 57 5.64 -0.63 -18.65
C TYR A 57 4.25 -1.12 -19.06
N PHE A 58 4.07 -2.42 -19.26
CA PHE A 58 2.74 -2.95 -19.59
C PHE A 58 1.73 -2.68 -18.48
N TYR A 59 2.15 -2.77 -17.21
CA TYR A 59 1.28 -2.45 -16.08
C TYR A 59 0.84 -0.98 -16.08
N SER A 60 1.75 -0.03 -16.32
CA SER A 60 1.43 1.40 -16.33
C SER A 60 0.51 1.80 -17.49
N GLN A 61 0.58 1.05 -18.61
CA GLN A 61 -0.31 1.21 -19.77
C GLN A 61 -1.66 0.50 -19.62
N GLY A 62 -1.92 -0.17 -18.47
CA GLY A 62 -3.15 -0.93 -18.22
C GLY A 62 -3.24 -2.26 -18.97
N LEU A 63 -2.13 -2.74 -19.52
CA LEU A 63 -2.03 -4.03 -20.23
C LEU A 63 -1.70 -5.16 -19.25
N PHE A 64 -2.59 -5.40 -18.28
CA PHE A 64 -2.34 -6.27 -17.12
C PHE A 64 -2.03 -7.73 -17.48
N LYS A 65 -2.64 -8.28 -18.54
CA LYS A 65 -2.33 -9.65 -19.01
C LYS A 65 -0.87 -9.80 -19.45
N LYS A 66 -0.37 -8.83 -20.22
CA LYS A 66 1.02 -8.83 -20.70
C LYS A 66 2.00 -8.63 -19.53
N ALA A 67 1.66 -7.74 -18.60
CA ALA A 67 2.44 -7.54 -17.39
C ALA A 67 2.53 -8.83 -16.56
N TYR A 68 1.39 -9.52 -16.37
CA TYR A 68 1.32 -10.81 -15.69
C TYR A 68 2.21 -11.86 -16.35
N GLU A 69 2.17 -11.99 -17.68
CA GLU A 69 3.03 -12.93 -18.41
C GLU A 69 4.52 -12.65 -18.19
N CYS A 70 4.94 -11.37 -18.22
CA CYS A 70 6.32 -10.98 -17.93
C CYS A 70 6.72 -11.31 -16.49
N PHE A 71 5.89 -11.00 -15.49
CA PHE A 71 6.18 -11.33 -14.09
C PHE A 71 6.23 -12.84 -13.86
N LEU A 72 5.37 -13.60 -14.53
CA LEU A 72 5.37 -15.06 -14.42
C LEU A 72 6.61 -15.67 -15.06
N LEU A 73 7.07 -15.13 -16.20
CA LEU A 73 8.32 -15.54 -16.82
C LEU A 73 9.52 -15.26 -15.92
N ASP A 74 9.57 -14.06 -15.30
CA ASP A 74 10.63 -13.69 -14.36
C ASP A 74 10.64 -14.63 -13.15
N PHE A 75 9.45 -14.90 -12.59
CA PHE A 75 9.26 -15.84 -11.48
C PHE A 75 9.78 -17.25 -11.78
N GLN A 76 9.62 -17.74 -13.02
CA GLN A 76 10.00 -19.11 -13.41
C GLN A 76 11.48 -19.25 -13.80
N THR A 77 12.09 -18.21 -14.36
CA THR A 77 13.40 -18.29 -15.00
C THR A 77 14.57 -17.95 -14.07
N ARG A 78 14.31 -17.21 -12.99
CA ARG A 78 15.38 -16.76 -12.08
C ARG A 78 15.26 -17.33 -10.67
N LYS A 79 16.40 -17.35 -9.99
CA LYS A 79 16.46 -17.53 -8.54
C LYS A 79 16.23 -16.19 -7.88
N HIS A 80 15.22 -16.14 -7.03
CA HIS A 80 14.81 -14.92 -6.34
C HIS A 80 15.16 -15.01 -4.87
N ASN A 81 15.66 -13.91 -4.31
CA ASN A 81 15.70 -13.78 -2.85
C ASN A 81 14.30 -13.47 -2.31
N ARG A 82 14.14 -13.51 -0.99
CA ARG A 82 12.86 -13.26 -0.31
C ARG A 82 12.17 -11.96 -0.74
N ILE A 83 12.92 -10.86 -0.80
CA ILE A 83 12.37 -9.53 -1.11
C ILE A 83 11.86 -9.48 -2.55
N HIS A 84 12.61 -10.05 -3.49
CA HIS A 84 12.18 -10.15 -4.89
C HIS A 84 10.95 -11.04 -5.05
N LEU A 85 10.88 -12.17 -4.32
CA LEU A 85 9.68 -13.02 -4.32
C LEU A 85 8.44 -12.28 -3.81
N ILE A 86 8.57 -11.50 -2.74
CA ILE A 86 7.47 -10.65 -2.23
C ILE A 86 7.00 -9.69 -3.33
N ALA A 87 7.93 -8.96 -3.96
CA ALA A 87 7.59 -8.01 -5.02
C ALA A 87 6.92 -8.69 -6.24
N LEU A 88 7.37 -9.90 -6.60
CA LEU A 88 6.78 -10.67 -7.70
C LEU A 88 5.38 -11.17 -7.36
N TYR A 89 5.17 -11.75 -6.18
CA TYR A 89 3.82 -12.17 -5.76
C TYR A 89 2.86 -10.98 -5.68
N ASP A 90 3.31 -9.87 -5.09
CA ASP A 90 2.54 -8.63 -5.03
C ASP A 90 2.15 -8.15 -6.44
N SER A 91 3.10 -8.13 -7.38
CA SER A 91 2.87 -7.68 -8.76
C SER A 91 1.92 -8.61 -9.54
N ILE A 92 2.11 -9.92 -9.42
CA ILE A 92 1.24 -10.95 -10.02
C ILE A 92 -0.21 -10.78 -9.52
N LEU A 93 -0.37 -10.68 -8.20
CA LEU A 93 -1.66 -10.52 -7.55
C LEU A 93 -2.32 -9.19 -7.93
N ARG A 94 -1.56 -8.10 -8.02
CA ARG A 94 -2.06 -6.79 -8.48
C ARG A 94 -2.50 -6.82 -9.95
N CYS A 95 -1.82 -7.57 -10.82
CA CYS A 95 -2.30 -7.75 -12.20
C CYS A 95 -3.70 -8.39 -12.20
N TYR A 96 -3.89 -9.47 -11.44
CA TYR A 96 -5.21 -10.10 -11.27
C TYR A 96 -6.24 -9.15 -10.64
N ALA A 97 -5.86 -8.37 -9.62
CA ALA A 97 -6.77 -7.44 -8.94
C ALA A 97 -7.34 -6.36 -9.87
N ASN A 98 -6.59 -5.98 -10.92
CA ASN A 98 -7.01 -5.03 -11.94
C ASN A 98 -7.67 -5.68 -13.16
N ASP A 99 -7.32 -6.93 -13.49
CA ASP A 99 -7.96 -7.73 -14.54
C ASP A 99 -8.28 -9.16 -14.04
N PRO A 100 -9.49 -9.37 -13.48
CA PRO A 100 -9.92 -10.67 -12.95
C PRO A 100 -10.09 -11.76 -14.01
N THR A 101 -9.97 -11.43 -15.30
CA THR A 101 -10.04 -12.42 -16.39
C THR A 101 -8.73 -13.19 -16.55
N ILE A 102 -7.66 -12.78 -15.85
CA ILE A 102 -6.39 -13.49 -15.77
C ILE A 102 -6.58 -14.81 -15.02
N GLN A 103 -6.13 -15.92 -15.62
CA GLN A 103 -6.10 -17.22 -14.95
C GLN A 103 -4.96 -17.24 -13.92
N CYS A 104 -5.31 -17.01 -12.66
CA CYS A 104 -4.36 -16.95 -11.55
C CYS A 104 -4.86 -17.83 -10.40
N ASP A 105 -4.01 -18.70 -9.86
CA ASP A 105 -4.30 -19.46 -8.63
C ASP A 105 -4.09 -18.53 -7.42
N VAL A 106 -5.05 -17.63 -7.23
CA VAL A 106 -4.98 -16.53 -6.25
C VAL A 106 -4.71 -17.06 -4.85
N GLN A 107 -5.43 -18.10 -4.42
CA GLN A 107 -5.30 -18.62 -3.06
C GLN A 107 -3.89 -19.13 -2.81
N LYS A 108 -3.33 -19.91 -3.74
CA LYS A 108 -1.96 -20.40 -3.65
C LYS A 108 -0.95 -19.26 -3.58
N TYR A 109 -1.09 -18.22 -4.41
CA TYR A 109 -0.17 -17.09 -4.39
C TYR A 109 -0.27 -16.27 -3.10
N LEU A 110 -1.47 -16.12 -2.54
CA LEU A 110 -1.66 -15.48 -1.23
C LEU A 110 -0.99 -16.29 -0.11
N ASP A 111 -1.16 -17.62 -0.09
CA ASP A 111 -0.52 -18.48 0.91
C ASP A 111 1.01 -18.42 0.81
N LEU A 112 1.55 -18.44 -0.41
CA LEU A 112 3.00 -18.33 -0.64
C LEU A 112 3.53 -16.95 -0.23
N TYR A 113 2.78 -15.88 -0.49
CA TYR A 113 3.15 -14.54 -0.05
C TYR A 113 3.10 -14.43 1.48
N GLU A 114 2.05 -14.91 2.14
CA GLU A 114 1.91 -14.86 3.61
C GLU A 114 3.13 -15.49 4.31
N ASN A 115 3.62 -16.62 3.79
CA ASN A 115 4.78 -17.34 4.34
C ASN A 115 6.12 -16.59 4.22
N LEU A 116 6.21 -15.55 3.38
CA LEU A 116 7.42 -14.76 3.20
C LEU A 116 7.47 -13.50 4.06
N ILE A 117 6.39 -13.16 4.74
CA ILE A 117 6.28 -11.97 5.60
C ILE A 117 7.21 -12.13 6.81
N HIS A 118 8.14 -11.20 7.01
CA HIS A 118 9.03 -11.23 8.19
C HIS A 118 8.99 -9.95 9.03
N ASN A 119 8.48 -8.86 8.47
CA ASN A 119 8.37 -7.60 9.18
C ASN A 119 6.96 -7.03 9.02
N TYR A 120 6.67 -6.01 9.81
CA TYR A 120 5.36 -5.38 9.83
C TYR A 120 5.02 -4.64 8.52
N SER A 121 6.01 -4.10 7.82
CA SER A 121 5.78 -3.46 6.51
C SER A 121 5.35 -4.47 5.46
N ASP A 122 6.00 -5.64 5.39
CA ASP A 122 5.61 -6.75 4.52
C ASP A 122 4.15 -7.17 4.83
N GLN A 123 3.79 -7.19 6.12
CA GLN A 123 2.46 -7.57 6.59
C GLN A 123 1.39 -6.56 6.17
N LEU A 124 1.66 -5.25 6.32
CA LEU A 124 0.75 -4.20 5.85
C LEU A 124 0.53 -4.26 4.34
N GLN A 125 1.61 -4.42 3.56
CA GLN A 125 1.52 -4.55 2.10
C GLN A 125 0.72 -5.79 1.71
N PHE A 126 0.95 -6.92 2.38
CA PHE A 126 0.19 -8.14 2.15
C PHE A 126 -1.31 -7.95 2.42
N TRP A 127 -1.70 -7.33 3.55
CA TRP A 127 -3.11 -7.05 3.85
C TRP A 127 -3.76 -6.15 2.80
N GLU A 128 -3.06 -5.12 2.33
CA GLU A 128 -3.57 -4.22 1.29
C GLU A 128 -3.79 -4.96 -0.04
N THR A 129 -2.80 -5.75 -0.47
CA THR A 129 -2.86 -6.48 -1.75
C THR A 129 -3.89 -7.60 -1.70
N SER A 130 -3.89 -8.40 -0.64
CA SER A 130 -4.87 -9.48 -0.47
C SER A 130 -6.31 -8.95 -0.48
N MET A 131 -6.60 -7.85 0.23
CA MET A 131 -7.91 -7.20 0.19
C MET A 131 -8.32 -6.82 -1.24
N LYS A 132 -7.43 -6.18 -2.01
CA LYS A 132 -7.70 -5.77 -3.41
C LYS A 132 -7.93 -6.94 -4.35
N VAL A 133 -7.32 -8.09 -4.07
CA VAL A 133 -7.41 -9.30 -4.87
C VAL A 133 -8.73 -10.03 -4.59
N VAL A 134 -9.02 -10.29 -3.32
CA VAL A 134 -10.15 -11.14 -2.94
C VAL A 134 -11.51 -10.46 -3.14
N ARG A 135 -11.55 -9.14 -3.30
CA ARG A 135 -12.79 -8.43 -3.67
C ARG A 135 -13.41 -8.89 -5.00
N ASN A 136 -12.59 -9.48 -5.87
CA ASN A 136 -13.02 -9.98 -7.18
C ASN A 136 -13.46 -11.47 -7.12
N ILE A 137 -13.53 -12.07 -5.93
CA ILE A 137 -13.84 -13.49 -5.73
C ILE A 137 -15.15 -13.61 -4.94
N GLU A 138 -16.14 -14.28 -5.53
CA GLU A 138 -17.47 -14.49 -4.93
C GLU A 138 -17.53 -15.77 -4.07
N GLU A 139 -16.55 -15.94 -3.18
CA GLU A 139 -16.46 -17.10 -2.29
C GLU A 139 -16.52 -16.65 -0.82
N PRO A 140 -17.18 -17.40 0.09
CA PRO A 140 -17.32 -16.98 1.50
C PRO A 140 -15.99 -16.74 2.22
N TRP A 141 -14.96 -17.52 1.88
CA TRP A 141 -13.61 -17.36 2.45
C TRP A 141 -12.98 -16.02 2.02
N ALA A 142 -13.27 -15.54 0.81
CA ALA A 142 -12.76 -14.30 0.26
C ALA A 142 -13.36 -13.09 0.98
N THR A 143 -14.68 -13.09 1.21
CA THR A 143 -15.36 -12.06 2.02
C THR A 143 -14.82 -12.02 3.46
N SER A 144 -14.62 -13.18 4.09
CA SER A 144 -14.06 -13.26 5.44
C SER A 144 -12.63 -12.70 5.51
N LEU A 145 -11.79 -13.05 4.54
CA LEU A 145 -10.42 -12.55 4.45
C LEU A 145 -10.38 -11.03 4.16
N TYR A 146 -11.26 -10.56 3.27
CA TYR A 146 -11.43 -9.14 2.96
C TYR A 146 -11.72 -8.32 4.21
N LEU A 147 -12.78 -8.68 4.95
CA LEU A 147 -13.19 -7.98 6.16
C LEU A 147 -12.11 -8.03 7.23
N ARG A 148 -11.42 -9.18 7.40
CA ARG A 148 -10.33 -9.32 8.37
C ARG A 148 -9.20 -8.35 8.05
N HIS A 149 -8.63 -8.41 6.85
CA HIS A 149 -7.51 -7.56 6.47
C HIS A 149 -7.89 -6.08 6.43
N LEU A 150 -9.11 -5.75 6.01
CA LEU A 150 -9.59 -4.39 6.05
C LEU A 150 -9.74 -3.87 7.49
N SER A 151 -10.27 -4.69 8.40
CA SER A 151 -10.33 -4.35 9.83
C SER A 151 -8.93 -4.11 10.41
N MET A 152 -7.93 -4.89 9.98
CA MET A 152 -6.54 -4.69 10.39
C MET A 152 -5.98 -3.36 9.87
N LEU A 153 -6.19 -3.03 8.59
CA LEU A 153 -5.75 -1.76 8.01
C LEU A 153 -6.42 -0.55 8.67
N CYS A 154 -7.73 -0.63 8.95
CA CYS A 154 -8.46 0.40 9.68
C CYS A 154 -7.97 0.55 11.12
N SER A 155 -7.63 -0.55 11.80
CA SER A 155 -7.13 -0.51 13.19
C SER A 155 -5.71 0.03 13.31
N THR A 156 -4.89 -0.16 12.28
CA THR A 156 -3.44 0.09 12.36
C THR A 156 -3.00 1.38 11.69
N VAL A 157 -3.54 1.69 10.51
CA VAL A 157 -3.18 2.88 9.73
C VAL A 157 -4.28 3.94 9.82
N ASP A 158 -5.54 3.51 9.94
CA ASP A 158 -6.71 4.37 10.16
C ASP A 158 -6.85 5.50 9.12
N LEU A 159 -6.67 5.13 7.84
CA LEU A 159 -6.85 6.04 6.70
C LEU A 159 -8.30 6.03 6.18
N PRO A 160 -8.82 7.17 5.70
CA PRO A 160 -10.16 7.25 5.10
C PRO A 160 -10.38 6.28 3.94
N GLU A 161 -9.34 6.00 3.15
CA GLU A 161 -9.37 5.07 2.02
C GLU A 161 -9.78 3.66 2.44
N TYR A 162 -9.29 3.19 3.58
CA TYR A 162 -9.62 1.85 4.10
C TYR A 162 -11.07 1.81 4.58
N TRP A 163 -11.52 2.83 5.30
CA TRP A 163 -12.94 2.91 5.68
C TRP A 163 -13.88 2.92 4.48
N LEU A 164 -13.53 3.65 3.41
CA LEU A 164 -14.32 3.62 2.17
C LEU A 164 -14.25 2.31 1.41
N ALA A 165 -13.23 1.47 1.65
CA ALA A 165 -13.11 0.17 1.00
C ALA A 165 -14.16 -0.82 1.51
N PHE A 166 -14.85 -0.58 2.63
CA PHE A 166 -15.99 -1.41 3.04
C PHE A 166 -17.11 -1.44 1.99
N ALA A 167 -17.25 -0.38 1.19
CA ALA A 167 -18.21 -0.33 0.07
C ALA A 167 -17.91 -1.35 -1.05
N GLN A 168 -16.71 -1.92 -1.10
CA GLN A 168 -16.25 -2.86 -2.13
C GLN A 168 -16.25 -4.31 -1.62
N CYS A 169 -16.82 -4.59 -0.45
CA CYS A 169 -16.82 -5.93 0.13
C CYS A 169 -17.71 -6.87 -0.69
N PRO A 170 -17.20 -8.01 -1.20
CA PRO A 170 -17.98 -8.93 -2.02
C PRO A 170 -19.03 -9.67 -1.19
N GLY A 171 -20.25 -9.74 -1.70
CA GLY A 171 -21.34 -10.57 -1.12
C GLY A 171 -21.76 -10.19 0.30
N LEU A 172 -21.48 -8.96 0.75
CA LEU A 172 -21.79 -8.54 2.11
C LEU A 172 -23.25 -8.09 2.23
N ASP A 173 -24.06 -8.89 2.94
CA ASP A 173 -25.34 -8.42 3.46
C ASP A 173 -25.07 -7.70 4.78
N ALA A 174 -25.18 -6.37 4.76
CA ALA A 174 -24.78 -5.53 5.87
C ALA A 174 -26.00 -4.87 6.52
N GLY A 175 -25.95 -4.73 7.85
CA GLY A 175 -26.98 -4.06 8.62
C GLY A 175 -27.19 -2.58 8.22
N PRO A 176 -28.30 -1.96 8.65
CA PRO A 176 -28.68 -0.60 8.23
C PRO A 176 -27.63 0.46 8.57
N HIS A 177 -26.87 0.26 9.65
CA HIS A 177 -25.84 1.19 10.11
C HIS A 177 -24.52 1.07 9.36
N PHE A 178 -24.29 0.00 8.60
CA PHE A 178 -22.98 -0.31 8.06
C PHE A 178 -22.45 0.78 7.11
N LYS A 179 -23.29 1.18 6.14
CA LYS A 179 -22.95 2.23 5.16
C LYS A 179 -22.72 3.58 5.85
N LEU A 180 -23.64 3.98 6.72
CA LEU A 180 -23.53 5.24 7.43
C LEU A 180 -22.30 5.27 8.36
N GLY A 181 -21.98 4.15 9.00
CA GLY A 181 -20.84 4.01 9.90
C GLY A 181 -19.50 4.23 9.21
N TYR A 182 -19.21 3.49 8.14
CA TYR A 182 -17.91 3.66 7.45
C TYR A 182 -17.79 5.02 6.76
N LEU A 183 -18.90 5.58 6.23
CA LEU A 183 -18.91 6.93 5.66
C LEU A 183 -18.63 7.99 6.72
N THR A 184 -19.29 7.89 7.87
CA THR A 184 -19.09 8.82 8.99
C THR A 184 -17.66 8.75 9.50
N LYS A 185 -17.10 7.55 9.63
CA LYS A 185 -15.71 7.39 10.05
C LYS A 185 -14.72 7.96 9.05
N ALA A 186 -14.89 7.68 7.76
CA ALA A 186 -14.07 8.24 6.70
C ALA A 186 -14.16 9.78 6.68
N ARG A 187 -15.36 10.36 6.91
CA ARG A 187 -15.56 11.81 7.02
C ARG A 187 -14.73 12.40 8.16
N LEU A 188 -14.86 11.87 9.38
CA LEU A 188 -14.15 12.36 10.56
C LEU A 188 -12.64 12.34 10.36
N LEU A 189 -12.12 11.26 9.76
CA LEU A 189 -10.69 11.12 9.47
C LEU A 189 -10.20 12.12 8.42
N LEU A 190 -10.99 12.37 7.37
CA LEU A 190 -10.64 13.38 6.36
C LEU A 190 -10.68 14.79 6.94
N GLU A 191 -11.67 15.10 7.78
CA GLU A 191 -11.78 16.41 8.44
C GLU A 191 -10.57 16.68 9.35
N ASP A 192 -10.10 15.68 10.09
CA ASP A 192 -8.86 15.74 10.88
C ASP A 192 -7.62 15.95 9.98
N GLN A 193 -7.44 15.10 8.96
CA GLN A 193 -6.30 15.20 8.03
C GLN A 193 -6.22 16.55 7.30
N LEU A 194 -7.37 17.14 6.96
CA LEU A 194 -7.46 18.44 6.30
C LEU A 194 -6.94 19.59 7.16
N GLN A 195 -6.92 19.46 8.50
CA GLN A 195 -6.35 20.47 9.39
C GLN A 195 -4.82 20.61 9.21
N HIS A 196 -4.17 19.53 8.78
CA HIS A 196 -2.72 19.43 8.66
C HIS A 196 -2.22 19.36 7.21
N THR A 197 -3.12 19.38 6.23
CA THR A 197 -2.78 19.23 4.81
C THR A 197 -2.79 20.58 4.08
N HIS A 198 -1.80 20.79 3.20
CA HIS A 198 -1.65 22.00 2.40
C HIS A 198 -1.51 21.69 0.90
N GLY A 199 -1.69 22.72 0.07
CA GLY A 199 -1.48 22.63 -1.38
C GLY A 199 -2.49 21.75 -2.11
N SER A 200 -2.04 21.14 -3.22
CA SER A 200 -2.88 20.35 -4.14
C SER A 200 -3.46 19.08 -3.51
N THR A 201 -2.82 18.52 -2.48
CA THR A 201 -3.38 17.41 -1.70
C THR A 201 -4.64 17.82 -0.94
N LYS A 202 -4.69 19.06 -0.44
CA LYS A 202 -5.87 19.59 0.26
C LYS A 202 -7.09 19.63 -0.66
N GLU A 203 -6.91 20.03 -1.92
CA GLU A 203 -8.00 20.08 -2.90
C GLU A 203 -8.59 18.69 -3.16
N LYS A 204 -7.74 17.67 -3.31
CA LYS A 204 -8.18 16.27 -3.47
C LYS A 204 -8.97 15.78 -2.26
N PHE A 205 -8.52 16.11 -1.05
CA PHE A 205 -9.21 15.73 0.19
C PHE A 205 -10.55 16.45 0.34
N LEU A 206 -10.64 17.73 -0.03
CA LEU A 206 -11.89 18.48 -0.03
C LEU A 206 -12.92 17.88 -1.00
N GLN A 207 -12.51 17.57 -2.24
CA GLN A 207 -13.39 16.91 -3.21
C GLN A 207 -13.91 15.55 -2.71
N LYS A 208 -13.05 14.80 -2.01
CA LYS A 208 -13.43 13.52 -1.42
C LYS A 208 -14.40 13.69 -0.26
N LEU A 209 -14.16 14.70 0.58
CA LEU A 209 -15.02 15.04 1.71
C LEU A 209 -16.41 15.47 1.25
N GLU A 210 -16.51 16.29 0.20
CA GLU A 210 -17.79 16.72 -0.39
C GLU A 210 -18.62 15.50 -0.83
N LYS A 211 -18.02 14.58 -1.60
CA LYS A 211 -18.72 13.35 -2.03
C LYS A 211 -19.26 12.52 -0.85
N ILE A 212 -18.50 12.43 0.24
CA ILE A 212 -18.94 11.72 1.45
C ILE A 212 -20.08 12.48 2.12
N LYS A 213 -19.98 13.81 2.22
CA LYS A 213 -21.04 14.65 2.80
C LYS A 213 -22.34 14.56 2.00
N ASP A 214 -22.24 14.57 0.67
CA ASP A 214 -23.39 14.37 -0.21
C ASP A 214 -24.03 13.00 0.04
N SER A 215 -23.22 11.94 0.15
CA SER A 215 -23.72 10.58 0.45
C SER A 215 -24.36 10.47 1.84
N ILE A 216 -23.86 11.22 2.83
CA ILE A 216 -24.42 11.26 4.19
C ILE A 216 -25.70 12.11 4.23
N SER A 217 -25.86 13.10 3.35
CA SER A 217 -27.03 13.98 3.31
C SER A 217 -28.34 13.26 2.96
N GLU A 218 -28.25 12.03 2.45
CA GLU A 218 -29.40 11.13 2.20
C GLU A 218 -30.04 10.60 3.49
N TYR A 219 -29.35 10.69 4.63
CA TYR A 219 -29.78 10.14 5.94
C TYR A 219 -30.43 11.21 6.83
N ASP A 220 -31.19 10.77 7.83
CA ASP A 220 -31.78 11.69 8.81
C ASP A 220 -30.67 12.34 9.67
N PRO A 221 -30.72 13.67 9.92
CA PRO A 221 -29.73 14.34 10.77
C PRO A 221 -29.50 13.70 12.15
N GLN A 222 -30.55 13.10 12.76
CA GLN A 222 -30.44 12.40 14.03
C GLN A 222 -29.64 11.10 13.92
N GLU A 223 -29.86 10.32 12.85
CA GLU A 223 -29.07 9.11 12.57
C GLU A 223 -27.60 9.45 12.32
N VAL A 224 -27.33 10.56 11.63
CA VAL A 224 -25.98 11.05 11.41
C VAL A 224 -25.32 11.47 12.73
N GLU A 225 -26.05 12.15 13.61
CA GLU A 225 -25.53 12.52 14.93
C GLU A 225 -25.23 11.29 15.79
N GLU A 226 -26.10 10.29 15.76
CA GLU A 226 -25.89 9.01 16.43
C GLU A 226 -24.65 8.29 15.88
N ALA A 227 -24.52 8.19 14.55
CA ALA A 227 -23.36 7.60 13.90
C ALA A 227 -22.05 8.29 14.32
N VAL A 228 -22.04 9.62 14.45
CA VAL A 228 -20.86 10.36 14.93
C VAL A 228 -20.48 9.92 16.34
N ARG A 229 -21.45 9.80 17.25
CA ARG A 229 -21.19 9.38 18.64
C ARG A 229 -20.59 7.97 18.71
N HIS A 230 -21.04 7.07 17.83
CA HIS A 230 -20.55 5.68 17.77
C HIS A 230 -19.28 5.49 16.95
N MET A 231 -18.94 6.40 16.04
CA MET A 231 -17.75 6.23 15.17
C MET A 231 -16.55 7.07 15.61
N ASP A 232 -16.75 8.12 16.42
CA ASP A 232 -15.70 9.05 16.87
C ASP A 232 -14.85 8.54 18.06
N PHE A 233 -14.41 7.28 17.98
CA PHE A 233 -13.48 6.71 18.97
C PHE A 233 -12.00 7.00 18.67
N SER A 234 -11.64 7.36 17.42
CA SER A 234 -10.23 7.50 16.98
C SER A 234 -9.56 8.77 17.50
N MET A 235 -10.30 9.87 17.61
CA MET A 235 -9.76 11.17 18.07
C MET A 235 -9.23 11.08 19.51
N SER A 236 -9.84 10.22 20.34
CA SER A 236 -9.44 10.03 21.73
C SER A 236 -8.13 9.23 21.90
N ARG A 237 -7.72 8.40 20.92
CA ARG A 237 -6.45 7.64 20.99
C ARG A 237 -5.24 8.45 20.51
N ARG A 238 -5.37 9.20 19.41
CA ARG A 238 -4.27 10.01 18.86
C ARG A 238 -3.76 11.04 19.85
N HIS A 239 -4.65 11.68 20.61
CA HIS A 239 -4.26 12.66 21.64
C HIS A 239 -3.55 12.03 22.84
N LYS A 240 -3.83 10.77 23.18
CA LYS A 240 -3.09 10.04 24.23
C LYS A 240 -1.70 9.62 23.76
N ASP A 241 -1.58 9.15 22.53
CA ASP A 241 -0.30 8.68 21.99
C ASP A 241 0.66 9.84 21.67
N THR A 242 0.18 11.07 21.46
CA THR A 242 1.05 12.25 21.29
C THR A 242 1.70 12.76 22.59
N SER A 243 1.22 12.34 23.76
CA SER A 243 1.71 12.84 25.06
C SER A 243 3.03 12.18 25.49
N ASP A 244 3.25 10.90 25.14
CA ASP A 244 4.39 10.11 25.63
C ASP A 244 5.51 9.91 24.59
N ASP A 245 5.30 10.33 23.33
CA ASP A 245 6.10 9.91 22.17
C ASP A 245 7.07 10.99 21.63
N LEU A 246 7.34 12.05 22.39
CA LEU A 246 8.34 13.09 22.06
C LEU A 246 9.78 12.71 22.45
N SER A 247 9.99 11.51 23.02
CA SER A 247 11.30 11.02 23.44
C SER A 247 12.05 10.26 22.35
N LEU A 248 11.42 9.99 21.20
CA LEU A 248 12.01 9.17 20.15
C LEU A 248 12.69 10.01 19.05
N PRO A 249 13.85 9.57 18.53
CA PRO A 249 14.51 10.23 17.41
C PRO A 249 13.64 10.17 16.14
N VAL A 250 13.58 11.29 15.41
CA VAL A 250 12.77 11.53 14.20
C VAL A 250 12.98 10.49 13.08
N TYR A 251 14.09 9.75 13.09
CA TYR A 251 14.42 8.74 12.07
C TYR A 251 13.93 7.32 12.39
N LYS A 252 13.47 7.02 13.61
CA LYS A 252 12.88 5.71 13.92
C LYS A 252 11.43 5.70 13.46
N CYS A 253 11.18 5.04 12.33
CA CYS A 253 9.83 4.88 11.81
C CYS A 253 9.01 4.01 12.78
N ARG A 254 7.74 4.36 13.06
CA ARG A 254 6.83 3.55 13.89
C ARG A 254 6.71 2.08 13.42
N SER A 255 7.01 1.83 12.14
CA SER A 255 7.07 0.49 11.54
C SER A 255 8.21 -0.39 12.06
N GLU A 256 9.32 0.17 12.59
CA GLU A 256 10.43 -0.61 13.16
C GLU A 256 10.11 -1.15 14.56
N GLN A 257 9.14 -0.54 15.26
CA GLN A 257 8.77 -0.90 16.64
C GLN A 257 7.48 -1.73 16.73
N THR A 258 6.71 -1.82 15.65
CA THR A 258 5.52 -2.67 15.65
C THR A 258 5.96 -4.09 15.30
N ALA A 259 5.97 -4.98 16.29
CA ALA A 259 6.25 -6.39 16.06
C ALA A 259 5.29 -6.97 15.01
N LEU A 260 5.79 -7.89 14.18
CA LEU A 260 4.97 -8.69 13.28
C LEU A 260 3.80 -9.29 14.07
N ARG A 261 2.56 -9.03 13.62
CA ARG A 261 1.38 -9.55 14.31
C ARG A 261 1.26 -11.04 14.01
N SER A 262 1.21 -11.87 15.05
CA SER A 262 0.92 -13.30 14.90
C SER A 262 -0.52 -13.51 14.42
N LYS A 263 -0.85 -14.74 13.98
CA LYS A 263 -2.25 -15.09 13.61
C LYS A 263 -3.20 -14.87 14.78
N GLU A 264 -2.77 -15.18 16.01
CA GLU A 264 -3.55 -14.95 17.23
C GLU A 264 -3.75 -13.44 17.50
N ASP A 265 -2.74 -12.61 17.26
CA ASP A 265 -2.86 -11.15 17.41
C ASP A 265 -3.85 -10.57 16.40
N VAL A 266 -3.82 -11.06 15.16
CA VAL A 266 -4.77 -10.65 14.10
C VAL A 266 -6.20 -11.01 14.49
N GLU A 267 -6.45 -12.19 15.03
CA GLU A 267 -7.78 -12.60 15.52
C GLU A 267 -8.25 -11.72 16.69
N LYS A 268 -7.37 -11.49 17.67
CA LYS A 268 -7.68 -10.61 18.81
C LYS A 268 -8.01 -9.20 18.37
N LEU A 269 -7.20 -8.62 17.48
CA LEU A 269 -7.40 -7.26 16.95
C LEU A 269 -8.67 -7.17 16.10
N THR A 270 -8.99 -8.20 15.32
CA THR A 270 -10.24 -8.25 14.55
C THR A 270 -11.45 -8.26 15.48
N ASN A 271 -11.42 -9.05 16.56
CA ASN A 271 -12.50 -9.08 17.56
C ASN A 271 -12.64 -7.76 18.30
N GLN A 272 -11.52 -7.13 18.69
CA GLN A 272 -11.52 -5.81 19.31
C GLN A 272 -12.07 -4.74 18.37
N PHE A 273 -11.73 -4.79 17.08
CA PHE A 273 -12.27 -3.88 16.07
C PHE A 273 -13.79 -4.01 15.96
N ARG A 274 -14.31 -5.24 15.90
CA ARG A 274 -15.75 -5.50 15.87
C ARG A 274 -16.47 -4.98 17.11
N GLN A 275 -15.91 -5.20 18.29
CA GLN A 275 -16.47 -4.69 19.55
C GLN A 275 -16.43 -3.15 19.60
N GLN A 276 -15.34 -2.54 19.14
CA GLN A 276 -15.19 -1.09 19.13
C GLN A 276 -16.20 -0.41 18.19
N TYR A 277 -16.54 -1.06 17.09
CA TYR A 277 -17.47 -0.55 16.08
C TYR A 277 -18.75 -1.39 16.02
N GLU A 278 -19.20 -1.91 17.17
CA GLU A 278 -20.36 -2.81 17.28
C GLU A 278 -21.62 -2.22 16.62
N TRP A 279 -21.87 -0.92 16.81
CA TRP A 279 -22.98 -0.21 16.18
C TRP A 279 -23.00 -0.33 14.64
N MET A 280 -21.83 -0.27 14.00
CA MET A 280 -21.71 -0.40 12.54
C MET A 280 -21.95 -1.85 12.07
N PHE A 281 -21.62 -2.83 12.92
CA PHE A 281 -21.74 -4.26 12.64
C PHE A 281 -23.02 -4.88 13.23
N GLU A 282 -23.94 -4.07 13.74
CA GLU A 282 -25.18 -4.56 14.32
C GLU A 282 -26.03 -5.27 13.25
N ASN A 283 -26.51 -6.47 13.56
CA ASN A 283 -27.26 -7.35 12.65
C ASN A 283 -26.44 -7.95 11.49
N MET A 284 -25.12 -8.11 11.66
CA MET A 284 -24.23 -8.87 10.76
C MET A 284 -23.66 -10.15 11.40
#